data_AF-A0A4S8HMZ0-F1
#
_entry.id   AF-A0A4S8HMZ0-F1
#
_cell.length_a   1.000
_cell.length_b   1.000
_cell.length_c   1.000
_cell.angle_alpha   90.00
_cell.angle_beta   90.00
_cell.angle_gamma   90.00
#
_symmetry.space_group_name_H-M   'P 1'
#
loop_
_entity.id
_entity.type
_entity.pdbx_description
1 polymer ?
#
loop_
_entity_poly.entity_id
_entity_poly.type
_entity_poly.pdbx_seq_one_letter_code
_entity_poly.pdbx_strand_id
1 'polypeptide(L)'
;MTFVPEKNSVTTQQTIVHKPRVRSKVLPCFSKIPFATKPFFKQWYIHTIDVTKIMFIPPVEARLVIQELREYFGKSKRDVITVEEFCAFTGISKSYVRMHLVSRAMEHELKRQVNRVIV
;
A
#
# COMPACT_ATOMS: atom_id res chain seq x y z
N MET A 1 12.32 -20.52 -64.28
CA MET A 1 12.75 -19.28 -63.59
C MET A 1 11.56 -18.74 -62.83
N THR A 2 11.57 -18.86 -61.51
CA THR A 2 10.46 -18.51 -60.62
C THR A 2 10.66 -17.11 -60.06
N PHE A 3 9.69 -16.22 -60.32
CA PHE A 3 9.65 -14.86 -59.79
C PHE A 3 9.24 -14.88 -58.31
N VAL A 4 10.11 -14.36 -57.44
CA VAL A 4 9.83 -14.12 -56.02
C VAL A 4 9.46 -12.63 -55.88
N PRO A 5 8.28 -12.26 -55.37
CA PRO A 5 7.94 -10.86 -55.18
C PRO A 5 8.69 -10.28 -53.97
N GLU A 6 9.29 -9.12 -54.20
CA GLU A 6 9.98 -8.30 -53.21
C GLU A 6 9.08 -7.92 -52.03
N LYS A 7 9.66 -7.98 -50.84
CA LYS A 7 9.03 -7.58 -49.59
C LYS A 7 9.02 -6.05 -49.50
N ASN A 8 7.88 -5.43 -49.80
CA ASN A 8 7.65 -4.03 -49.47
C ASN A 8 7.55 -3.86 -47.94
N SER A 9 8.67 -3.57 -47.28
CA SER A 9 8.65 -3.17 -45.88
C SER A 9 8.19 -1.71 -45.80
N VAL A 10 6.95 -1.50 -45.35
CA VAL A 10 6.49 -0.17 -44.96
C VAL A 10 7.11 0.16 -43.61
N THR A 11 8.17 0.96 -43.61
CA THR A 11 8.78 1.46 -42.38
C THR A 11 7.90 2.57 -41.80
N THR A 12 7.16 2.27 -40.74
CA THR A 12 6.37 3.26 -39.98
C THR A 12 7.34 4.26 -39.34
N GLN A 13 7.39 5.49 -39.85
CA GLN A 13 8.13 6.57 -39.20
C GLN A 13 7.44 6.89 -37.86
N GLN A 14 8.13 6.64 -36.75
CA GLN A 14 7.65 7.03 -35.43
C GLN A 14 7.70 8.55 -35.33
N THR A 15 6.55 9.21 -35.39
CA THR A 15 6.42 10.63 -35.04
C THR A 15 6.82 10.79 -33.58
N ILE A 16 7.89 11.54 -33.34
CA ILE A 16 8.32 11.95 -32.00
C ILE A 16 7.26 12.89 -31.45
N VAL A 17 6.30 12.33 -30.71
CA VAL A 17 5.34 13.12 -29.94
C VAL A 17 6.11 13.73 -28.77
N HIS A 18 6.55 14.97 -28.94
CA HIS A 18 7.01 15.80 -27.83
C HIS A 18 5.81 16.05 -26.90
N LYS A 19 5.58 15.16 -25.93
CA LYS A 19 4.66 15.41 -24.84
C LYS A 19 5.20 16.61 -24.06
N PRO A 20 4.53 17.77 -24.01
CA PRO A 20 4.93 18.84 -23.11
C PRO A 20 4.86 18.26 -21.70
N ARG A 21 6.00 18.14 -21.02
CA ARG A 21 6.03 17.90 -19.57
C ARG A 21 5.47 19.16 -18.91
N VAL A 22 4.15 19.23 -18.80
CA VAL A 22 3.48 20.19 -17.93
C VAL A 22 4.03 19.94 -16.53
N ARG A 23 4.91 20.82 -16.05
CA ARG A 23 5.37 20.80 -14.66
C ARG A 23 4.10 20.95 -13.82
N SER A 24 3.71 19.87 -13.15
CA SER A 24 2.46 19.68 -12.40
C SER A 24 2.25 20.61 -11.20
N LYS A 25 2.93 21.75 -11.14
CA LYS A 25 2.90 22.68 -10.00
C LYS A 25 1.62 23.52 -9.90
N VAL A 26 0.71 23.47 -10.89
CA VAL A 26 -0.39 24.45 -11.00
C VAL A 26 -1.78 23.83 -11.18
N LEU A 27 -1.93 22.51 -11.00
CA LEU A 27 -3.27 21.93 -10.98
C LEU A 27 -3.76 21.81 -9.52
N PRO A 28 -4.75 22.61 -9.08
CA PRO A 28 -5.28 22.54 -7.71
C PRO A 28 -5.86 21.17 -7.36
N CYS A 29 -6.30 20.41 -8.38
CA CYS A 29 -6.73 19.02 -8.28
C CYS A 29 -5.59 17.99 -8.08
N PHE A 30 -4.32 18.37 -8.21
CA PHE A 30 -3.15 17.56 -7.87
C PHE A 30 -2.31 18.19 -6.74
N SER A 31 -2.90 19.10 -5.97
CA SER A 31 -2.28 19.68 -4.79
C SER A 31 -1.97 18.55 -3.78
N LYS A 32 -0.75 18.55 -3.24
CA LYS A 32 -0.35 17.55 -2.23
C LYS A 32 -1.30 17.70 -1.04
N ILE A 33 -1.96 16.61 -0.65
CA ILE A 33 -2.82 16.56 0.54
C ILE A 33 -2.06 17.19 1.72
N PRO A 34 -2.63 18.21 2.39
CA PRO A 34 -2.01 18.85 3.54
C PRO A 34 -1.50 17.83 4.55
N PHE A 35 -0.32 18.04 5.12
CA PHE A 35 0.25 17.08 6.10
C PHE A 35 -0.68 16.82 7.28
N ALA A 36 -1.46 17.82 7.70
CA ALA A 36 -2.48 17.69 8.73
C ALA A 36 -3.62 16.71 8.37
N THR A 37 -3.95 16.55 7.09
CA THR A 37 -5.03 15.66 6.63
C THR A 37 -4.55 14.29 6.18
N LYS A 38 -3.23 14.11 5.97
CA LYS A 38 -2.63 12.81 5.59
C LYS A 38 -2.99 11.62 6.48
N PRO A 39 -3.17 11.74 7.81
CA PRO A 39 -3.55 10.60 8.65
C PRO A 39 -4.92 10.00 8.28
N PHE A 40 -5.85 10.84 7.80
CA PHE A 40 -7.21 10.43 7.45
C PHE A 40 -7.29 9.72 6.09
N PHE A 41 -6.36 10.04 5.18
CA PHE A 41 -6.25 9.39 3.86
C PHE A 41 -5.21 8.28 3.81
N LYS A 42 -4.61 7.94 4.95
CA LYS A 42 -3.64 6.86 5.01
C LYS A 42 -4.38 5.53 4.93
N GLN A 43 -4.08 4.76 3.89
CA GLN A 43 -4.51 3.37 3.83
C GLN A 43 -3.78 2.59 4.93
N TRP A 44 -4.56 2.00 5.83
CA TRP A 44 -4.06 1.22 6.95
C TRP A 44 -3.99 -0.25 6.55
N TYR A 45 -2.86 -0.88 6.88
CA TYR A 45 -2.62 -2.29 6.63
C TYR A 45 -2.37 -3.02 7.94
N ILE A 46 -2.80 -4.27 7.99
CA ILE A 46 -2.58 -5.15 9.13
C ILE A 46 -1.27 -5.91 8.93
N HIS A 47 -0.36 -5.77 9.89
CA HIS A 47 0.84 -6.57 9.99
C HIS A 47 0.72 -7.57 11.14
N THR A 48 1.58 -8.59 11.16
CA THR A 48 1.60 -9.61 12.21
C THR A 48 1.71 -9.01 13.62
N ILE A 49 2.51 -7.96 13.81
CA ILE A 49 2.66 -7.27 15.11
C ILE A 49 1.36 -6.58 15.56
N ASP A 50 0.49 -6.21 14.62
CA ASP A 50 -0.82 -5.65 14.95
C ASP A 50 -1.73 -6.75 15.48
N VAL A 51 -1.71 -7.92 14.83
CA VAL A 51 -2.51 -9.08 15.25
C VAL A 51 -2.11 -9.52 16.66
N THR A 52 -0.82 -9.55 16.99
CA THR A 52 -0.37 -9.88 18.36
C THR A 52 -0.93 -8.93 19.40
N LYS A 53 -1.00 -7.62 19.11
CA LYS A 53 -1.50 -6.61 20.06
C LYS A 53 -3.04 -6.61 20.13
N ILE A 54 -3.71 -6.79 18.99
CA ILE A 54 -5.18 -6.73 18.89
C ILE A 54 -5.81 -7.95 19.54
N MET A 55 -5.28 -9.14 19.27
CA MET A 55 -5.82 -10.43 19.73
C MET A 55 -5.15 -10.96 21.00
N PHE A 56 -4.10 -10.31 21.50
CA PHE A 56 -3.32 -10.74 22.66
C PHE A 56 -2.74 -12.17 22.53
N ILE A 57 -2.27 -12.50 21.32
CA ILE A 57 -1.68 -13.81 20.99
C ILE A 57 -0.18 -13.71 20.72
N PRO A 58 0.59 -14.79 20.93
CA PRO A 58 2.02 -14.79 20.64
C PRO A 58 2.31 -14.58 19.13
N PRO A 59 3.52 -14.10 18.78
CA PRO A 59 3.89 -13.83 17.39
C PRO A 59 3.78 -15.04 16.45
N VAL A 60 3.93 -16.26 16.98
CA VAL A 60 3.82 -17.49 16.18
C VAL A 60 2.38 -17.70 15.74
N GLU A 61 1.42 -17.63 16.66
CA GLU A 61 -0.01 -17.75 16.36
C GLU A 61 -0.49 -16.61 15.47
N ALA A 62 -0.02 -15.38 15.70
CA ALA A 62 -0.36 -14.25 14.83
C ALA A 62 0.08 -14.44 13.38
N ARG A 63 1.18 -15.18 13.12
CA ARG A 63 1.59 -15.51 11.75
C ARG A 63 0.64 -16.50 11.10
N LEU A 64 0.15 -17.48 11.87
CA LEU A 64 -0.83 -18.46 11.40
C LEU A 64 -2.15 -17.75 11.05
N VAL A 65 -2.64 -16.87 11.91
CA VAL A 65 -3.85 -16.08 11.65
C VAL A 65 -3.71 -15.23 10.36
N ILE A 66 -2.57 -14.56 10.18
CA ILE A 66 -2.29 -13.80 8.94
C ILE A 66 -2.28 -14.72 7.71
N GLN A 67 -1.76 -15.95 7.85
CA GLN A 67 -1.70 -16.92 6.77
C GLN A 67 -3.10 -17.44 6.42
N GLU A 68 -3.88 -17.87 7.41
CA GLU A 68 -5.27 -18.32 7.23
C GLU A 68 -6.13 -17.23 6.58
N LEU A 69 -5.97 -15.98 7.02
CA LEU A 69 -6.66 -14.85 6.42
C LEU A 69 -6.28 -14.68 4.94
N ARG A 70 -5.00 -14.83 4.59
CA ARG A 70 -4.56 -14.75 3.19
C ARG A 70 -5.13 -15.87 2.35
N GLU A 71 -5.14 -17.09 2.87
CA GLU A 71 -5.73 -18.24 2.20
C GLU A 71 -7.23 -18.05 1.98
N TYR A 72 -7.94 -17.53 2.99
CA TYR A 72 -9.38 -17.21 2.92
C TYR A 72 -9.72 -16.20 1.82
N PHE A 73 -8.90 -15.15 1.65
CA PHE A 73 -9.11 -14.13 0.61
C PHE A 73 -8.36 -14.41 -0.70
N GLY A 74 -7.68 -15.55 -0.85
CA GLY A 74 -6.91 -15.89 -2.05
C GLY A 74 -5.71 -14.97 -2.33
N LYS A 75 -5.11 -14.41 -1.27
CA LYS A 75 -4.01 -13.44 -1.36
C LYS A 75 -2.64 -14.08 -1.31
N SER A 76 -1.70 -13.52 -2.08
CA SER A 76 -0.30 -13.93 -2.05
C SER A 76 0.41 -13.40 -0.79
N LYS A 77 1.59 -13.96 -0.48
CA LYS A 77 2.40 -13.51 0.67
C LYS A 77 2.86 -12.05 0.60
N ARG A 78 2.90 -11.47 -0.61
CA ARG A 78 3.30 -10.07 -0.84
C ARG A 78 2.13 -9.11 -0.71
N ASP A 79 0.91 -9.62 -0.79
CA ASP A 79 -0.28 -8.79 -0.73
C ASP A 79 -0.53 -8.32 0.70
N VAL A 80 -0.98 -7.07 0.77
CA VAL A 80 -1.35 -6.39 2.01
C VAL A 80 -2.75 -6.84 2.44
N ILE A 81 -2.93 -6.91 3.75
CA ILE A 81 -4.22 -7.18 4.38
C ILE A 81 -4.81 -5.84 4.82
N THR A 82 -6.03 -5.56 4.37
CA THR A 82 -6.75 -4.33 4.73
C THR A 82 -7.43 -4.50 6.09
N VAL A 83 -7.79 -3.38 6.72
CA VAL A 83 -8.56 -3.40 7.97
C VAL A 83 -9.92 -4.06 7.74
N GLU A 84 -10.54 -3.81 6.60
CA GLU A 84 -11.83 -4.34 6.20
C GLU A 84 -11.82 -5.88 6.14
N GLU A 85 -10.81 -6.46 5.48
CA GLU A 85 -10.63 -7.91 5.37
C GLU A 85 -10.39 -8.55 6.74
N PHE A 86 -9.53 -7.94 7.56
CA PHE A 86 -9.24 -8.44 8.89
C PHE A 86 -10.47 -8.42 9.81
N CYS A 87 -11.25 -7.34 9.78
CA CYS A 87 -12.47 -7.25 10.58
C CYS A 87 -13.55 -8.23 10.07
N ALA A 88 -13.64 -8.43 8.75
CA ALA A 88 -14.57 -9.39 8.16
C ALA A 88 -14.23 -10.84 8.57
N PHE A 89 -12.94 -11.18 8.64
CA PHE A 89 -12.47 -12.51 9.03
C PHE A 89 -12.61 -12.77 10.54
N THR A 90 -12.22 -11.80 11.38
CA THR A 90 -12.14 -11.99 12.84
C THR A 90 -13.41 -11.57 13.60
N GLY A 91 -14.30 -10.80 12.97
CA GLY A 91 -15.46 -10.19 13.64
C GLY A 91 -15.10 -9.02 14.57
N ILE A 92 -13.83 -8.64 14.67
CA ILE A 92 -13.38 -7.53 15.53
C ILE A 92 -13.84 -6.20 14.92
N SER A 93 -14.27 -5.26 15.76
CA SER A 93 -14.75 -3.97 15.29
C SER A 93 -13.65 -3.11 14.65
N LYS A 94 -14.01 -2.44 13.54
CA LYS A 94 -13.09 -1.54 12.82
C LYS A 94 -12.52 -0.43 13.69
N SER A 95 -13.32 0.11 14.61
CA SER A 95 -12.89 1.17 15.54
C SER A 95 -11.78 0.68 16.46
N TYR A 96 -11.93 -0.52 17.03
CA TYR A 96 -10.92 -1.12 17.89
C TYR A 96 -9.62 -1.40 17.13
N VAL A 97 -9.70 -1.98 15.94
CA VAL A 97 -8.53 -2.24 15.09
C VAL A 97 -7.81 -0.93 14.73
N ARG A 98 -8.55 0.10 14.31
CA ARG A 98 -7.97 1.41 13.96
C ARG A 98 -7.29 2.08 15.15
N MET A 99 -7.87 1.98 16.35
CA MET A 99 -7.26 2.50 17.57
C MET A 99 -5.86 1.92 17.80
N HIS A 100 -5.70 0.60 17.66
CA HIS A 100 -4.40 -0.08 17.81
C HIS A 100 -3.39 0.35 16.74
N LEU A 101 -3.83 0.48 15.49
CA LEU A 101 -2.95 0.91 14.39
C LEU A 101 -2.47 2.35 14.57
N VAL A 102 -3.36 3.25 15.01
CA VAL A 102 -3.01 4.65 15.33
C VAL A 102 -2.06 4.70 16.52
N SER A 103 -2.34 3.96 17.60
CA SER A 103 -1.47 3.87 18.77
C SER A 103 -0.04 3.47 18.38
N ARG A 104 0.12 2.40 17.59
CA ARG A 104 1.42 1.98 17.08
C ARG A 104 2.09 3.07 16.22
N ALA A 105 1.33 3.76 15.36
CA ALA A 105 1.87 4.82 14.54
C ALA A 105 2.40 6.00 15.39
N MET A 106 1.67 6.36 16.46
CA MET A 106 2.12 7.38 17.42
C MET A 106 3.37 6.91 18.18
N GLU A 107 3.41 5.65 18.64
CA GLU A 107 4.60 5.07 19.30
C GLU A 107 5.84 5.17 18.39
N HIS A 108 5.71 4.84 17.10
CA HIS A 108 6.80 4.95 16.15
C HIS A 108 7.26 6.39 15.93
N GLU A 109 6.33 7.34 15.87
CA GLU A 109 6.67 8.75 15.70
C GLU A 109 7.38 9.31 16.93
N LEU A 110 6.91 8.97 18.14
CA LEU A 110 7.57 9.36 19.39
C LEU A 110 9.01 8.81 19.47
N LYS A 111 9.21 7.53 19.13
CA LYS A 111 10.55 6.92 19.08
C LYS A 111 11.48 7.64 18.09
N ARG A 112 10.96 8.07 16.93
CA ARG A 112 11.74 8.85 15.95
C ARG A 112 12.14 10.22 16.49
N GLN A 113 11.27 10.88 17.25
CA GLN A 113 11.58 12.18 17.84
C GLN A 113 12.64 12.05 18.93
N VAL A 114 12.51 11.08 19.84
CA VAL A 114 13.51 10.82 20.89
C VAL A 114 14.88 10.54 20.29
N ASN A 115 14.95 9.68 19.26
CA ASN A 115 16.22 9.36 18.60
C ASN A 115 16.85 10.56 17.87
N ARG A 116 16.09 11.60 17.53
CA ARG A 116 16.62 12.83 16.93
C ARG A 116 17.17 13.83 17.95
N VAL A 117 16.78 13.71 19.21
CA VAL A 117 17.23 14.62 20.30
C VAL A 117 18.55 14.14 20.91
N ILE A 118 18.92 12.88 20.70
CA ILE A 118 20.13 12.24 21.28
C ILE A 118 21.33 12.28 20.30
N VAL A 119 21.22 13.00 19.19
CA VAL A 119 22.32 13.28 18.23
C VAL A 119 22.60 14.76 18.22
#